data_AF-A0A535VHU5-F1
#
_entry.id   AF-A0A535VHU5-F1
#
_cell.length_a   1.000
_cell.length_b   1.000
_cell.length_c   1.000
_cell.angle_alpha   90.00
_cell.angle_beta   90.00
_cell.angle_gamma   90.00
#
_symmetry.space_group_name_H-M   'P 1'
#
loop_
_entity.id
_entity.type
_entity.pdbx_description
1 polymer ?
#
loop_
_entity_poly.entity_id
_entity_poly.type
_entity_poly.pdbx_seq_one_letter_code
_entity_poly.pdbx_strand_id
1 'polypeptide(L)'
;MSQSSHNSRIVRLSYGPETLQFGELHLPTGSGPFPTVILIHGGFWRNPYGYTLMTSLAEDLAKQGIAAWNIEYRRVGDAGGGWPSTLLDVARAADYLRSTAHSYSLDVQRVVSVGHSAGGHLALWLAARPRIPEDSILAVSSHAGKEEERARPLPLVGVVSQAGVTDLEMARIRNLGSGAVAELLGGSLQDVPERYAAASPAALLPLGVPQVLIHGTEDDRVPYIMSEEYAQAARAAGDQVTLIKLEGADHFVLINVYSDAWAKTVQSVRQLVHLE
;
A
#
# COMPACT_ATOMS: atom_id res chain seq x y z
N MET A 1 42.42 -0.64 -0.41
CA MET A 1 41.23 -0.80 0.45
C MET A 1 40.05 -1.04 -0.47
N SER A 2 39.59 -2.29 -0.57
CA SER A 2 38.54 -2.71 -1.49
C SER A 2 37.18 -2.30 -0.94
N GLN A 3 36.50 -1.37 -1.60
CA GLN A 3 35.07 -1.15 -1.38
C GLN A 3 34.35 -2.35 -1.99
N SER A 4 33.90 -3.31 -1.17
CA SER A 4 32.96 -4.31 -1.64
C SER A 4 31.63 -3.60 -1.92
N SER A 5 31.20 -3.58 -3.17
CA SER A 5 29.85 -3.15 -3.52
C SER A 5 28.85 -4.09 -2.83
N HIS A 6 28.17 -3.59 -1.79
CA HIS A 6 27.00 -4.25 -1.21
C HIS A 6 25.83 -4.10 -2.18
N ASN A 7 25.84 -4.85 -3.27
CA ASN A 7 24.71 -4.85 -4.20
C ASN A 7 23.55 -5.64 -3.59
N SER A 8 22.54 -4.92 -3.13
CA SER A 8 21.20 -5.45 -2.88
C SER A 8 20.71 -6.22 -4.12
N ARG A 9 20.10 -7.39 -3.91
CA ARG A 9 19.59 -8.23 -5.00
C ARG A 9 18.15 -7.83 -5.32
N ILE A 10 17.87 -7.55 -6.59
CA ILE A 10 16.51 -7.25 -7.08
C ILE A 10 16.02 -8.45 -7.91
N VAL A 11 14.81 -8.92 -7.63
CA VAL A 11 14.18 -10.03 -8.37
C VAL A 11 12.77 -9.64 -8.79
N ARG A 12 12.47 -9.71 -10.08
CA ARG A 12 11.11 -9.50 -10.59
C ARG A 12 10.32 -10.81 -10.55
N LEU A 13 9.15 -10.79 -9.93
CA LEU A 13 8.29 -11.98 -9.76
C LEU A 13 6.86 -11.68 -10.23
N SER A 14 6.25 -12.62 -10.95
CA SER A 14 4.83 -12.55 -11.34
C SER A 14 3.98 -13.16 -10.25
N TYR A 15 3.00 -12.41 -9.74
CA TYR A 15 2.03 -12.90 -8.75
C TYR A 15 0.69 -13.31 -9.39
N GLY A 16 0.55 -13.15 -10.70
CA GLY A 16 -0.60 -13.59 -11.48
C GLY A 16 -0.31 -13.69 -12.97
N PRO A 17 -1.31 -14.11 -13.78
CA PRO A 17 -1.15 -14.33 -15.22
C PRO A 17 -1.10 -13.05 -16.07
N GLU A 18 -1.59 -11.92 -15.55
CA GLU A 18 -1.65 -10.67 -16.31
C GLU A 18 -0.28 -9.96 -16.34
N THR A 19 -0.01 -9.20 -17.40
CA THR A 19 1.30 -8.56 -17.62
C THR A 19 1.69 -7.52 -16.56
N LEU A 20 0.70 -6.92 -15.90
CA LEU A 20 0.88 -5.95 -14.81
C LEU A 20 0.79 -6.58 -13.41
N GLN A 21 0.64 -7.91 -13.32
CA GLN A 21 0.60 -8.64 -12.05
C GLN A 21 2.00 -9.11 -11.63
N PHE A 22 2.91 -8.17 -11.43
CA PHE A 22 4.28 -8.44 -10.97
C PHE A 22 4.72 -7.47 -9.87
N GLY A 23 5.80 -7.82 -9.19
CA GLY A 23 6.54 -6.89 -8.32
C GLY A 23 8.05 -7.11 -8.43
N GLU A 24 8.80 -6.11 -8.00
CA GLU A 24 10.24 -6.21 -7.78
C GLU A 24 10.50 -6.43 -6.29
N LEU A 25 11.12 -7.56 -5.95
CA LEU A 25 11.58 -7.89 -4.61
C LEU A 25 13.01 -7.39 -4.44
N HIS A 26 13.18 -6.33 -3.66
CA HIS A 26 14.46 -5.78 -3.26
C HIS A 26 14.89 -6.44 -1.95
N LEU A 27 15.99 -7.18 -1.99
CA LEU A 27 16.48 -7.97 -0.86
C LEU A 27 17.66 -7.28 -0.18
N PRO A 28 17.66 -7.24 1.16
CA PRO A 28 18.85 -6.87 1.92
C PRO A 28 19.99 -7.85 1.71
N THR A 29 21.19 -7.44 2.11
CA THR A 29 22.31 -8.37 2.27
C THR A 29 22.20 -9.15 3.59
N GLY A 30 22.69 -10.39 3.62
CA GLY A 30 22.66 -11.25 4.81
C GLY A 30 21.77 -12.48 4.66
N SER A 31 21.49 -13.17 5.78
CA SER A 31 20.81 -14.47 5.80
C SER A 31 19.31 -14.41 6.14
N GLY A 32 18.77 -13.25 6.52
CA GLY A 32 17.37 -13.12 6.96
C GLY A 32 17.06 -13.91 8.27
N PRO A 33 15.77 -14.20 8.56
CA PRO A 33 14.61 -13.80 7.75
C PRO A 33 14.34 -12.29 7.83
N PHE A 34 14.05 -11.67 6.69
CA PHE A 34 13.89 -10.22 6.59
C PHE A 34 12.44 -9.80 6.84
N PRO A 35 12.17 -8.80 7.70
CA PRO A 35 10.84 -8.17 7.71
C PRO A 35 10.59 -7.57 6.33
N THR A 36 9.32 -7.55 5.92
CA THR A 36 8.95 -7.19 4.54
C THR A 36 8.02 -5.99 4.52
N VAL A 37 8.31 -5.04 3.65
CA VAL A 37 7.40 -3.95 3.30
C VAL A 37 6.79 -4.23 1.94
N ILE A 38 5.46 -4.17 1.84
CA ILE A 38 4.75 -4.11 0.56
C ILE A 38 4.65 -2.63 0.17
N LEU A 39 5.39 -2.22 -0.87
CA LEU A 39 5.36 -0.85 -1.40
C LEU A 39 4.34 -0.73 -2.52
N ILE A 40 3.46 0.27 -2.42
CA ILE A 40 2.37 0.50 -3.36
C ILE A 40 2.45 1.94 -3.89
N HIS A 41 2.60 2.08 -5.20
CA HIS A 41 2.76 3.38 -5.85
C HIS A 41 1.44 4.17 -5.93
N GLY A 42 1.56 5.50 -6.12
CA GLY A 42 0.45 6.42 -6.31
C GLY A 42 0.01 6.57 -7.77
N GLY A 43 -0.58 7.72 -8.11
CA GLY A 43 -0.99 8.06 -9.47
C GLY A 43 -2.50 8.00 -9.74
N PHE A 44 -3.34 8.24 -8.71
CA PHE A 44 -4.80 8.22 -8.83
C PHE A 44 -5.35 6.94 -9.47
N TRP A 45 -4.69 5.80 -9.24
CA TRP A 45 -5.04 4.50 -9.81
C TRP A 45 -5.11 4.50 -11.34
N ARG A 46 -4.45 5.45 -12.02
CA ARG A 46 -4.44 5.62 -13.46
C ARG A 46 -3.03 5.40 -14.03
N ASN A 47 -2.97 4.88 -15.25
CA ASN A 47 -1.79 4.94 -16.11
C ASN A 47 -1.48 6.44 -16.42
N PRO A 48 -0.22 6.92 -16.38
CA PRO A 48 1.03 6.19 -16.66
C PRO A 48 1.96 5.93 -15.48
N TYR A 49 1.57 6.26 -14.26
CA TYR A 49 2.44 6.06 -13.11
C TYR A 49 2.41 4.61 -12.62
N GLY A 50 3.58 4.08 -12.27
CA GLY A 50 3.76 2.68 -11.87
C GLY A 50 4.78 2.49 -10.77
N TYR A 51 5.14 1.21 -10.54
CA TYR A 51 6.02 0.79 -9.45
C TYR A 51 7.38 1.53 -9.40
N THR A 52 7.84 2.09 -10.53
CA THR A 52 9.09 2.84 -10.63
C THR A 52 9.11 4.09 -9.77
N LEU A 53 7.96 4.66 -9.41
CA LEU A 53 7.86 5.76 -8.44
C LEU A 53 8.38 5.39 -7.05
N MET A 54 8.36 4.09 -6.71
CA MET A 54 8.74 3.58 -5.40
C MET A 54 10.10 2.87 -5.42
N THR A 55 10.78 2.77 -6.58
CA THR A 55 12.04 2.01 -6.71
C THR A 55 13.11 2.50 -5.75
N SER A 56 13.35 3.82 -5.67
CA SER A 56 14.37 4.35 -4.74
C SER A 56 14.04 4.06 -3.28
N LEU A 57 12.75 4.06 -2.91
CA LEU A 57 12.27 3.72 -1.57
C LEU A 57 12.52 2.24 -1.26
N ALA A 58 12.28 1.37 -2.24
CA ALA A 58 12.53 -0.07 -2.14
C ALA A 58 14.03 -0.38 -1.95
N GLU A 59 14.89 0.31 -2.71
CA GLU A 59 16.35 0.21 -2.56
C GLU A 59 16.82 0.71 -1.19
N ASP A 60 16.26 1.82 -0.71
CA ASP A 60 16.62 2.37 0.60
C ASP A 60 16.22 1.43 1.75
N LEU A 61 15.00 0.88 1.72
CA LEU A 61 14.56 -0.13 2.70
C LEU A 61 15.47 -1.38 2.70
N ALA A 62 15.85 -1.86 1.52
CA ALA A 62 16.74 -3.01 1.38
C ALA A 62 18.13 -2.74 1.98
N LYS A 63 18.68 -1.54 1.81
CA LYS A 63 19.94 -1.11 2.47
C LYS A 63 19.82 -1.10 3.99
N GLN A 64 18.62 -0.92 4.52
CA GLN A 64 18.33 -0.88 5.96
C GLN A 64 17.95 -2.24 6.57
N GLY A 65 18.10 -3.35 5.83
CA GLY A 65 17.81 -4.68 6.36
C GLY A 65 16.35 -5.13 6.22
N ILE A 66 15.52 -4.36 5.49
CA ILE A 66 14.10 -4.63 5.29
C ILE A 66 13.87 -5.03 3.83
N ALA A 67 13.29 -6.21 3.58
CA ALA A 67 12.92 -6.58 2.22
C ALA A 67 11.78 -5.70 1.72
N ALA A 68 11.86 -5.21 0.49
CA ALA A 68 10.80 -4.41 -0.11
C ALA A 68 10.21 -5.13 -1.31
N TRP A 69 8.92 -5.44 -1.20
CA TRP A 69 8.09 -5.97 -2.27
C TRP A 69 7.38 -4.81 -2.96
N ASN A 70 8.00 -4.28 -4.01
CA ASN A 70 7.52 -3.13 -4.77
C ASN A 70 6.60 -3.59 -5.90
N ILE A 71 5.29 -3.45 -5.71
CA ILE A 71 4.29 -4.08 -6.58
C ILE A 71 3.83 -3.14 -7.69
N GLU A 72 3.61 -3.71 -8.86
CA GLU A 72 2.78 -3.12 -9.92
C GLU A 72 1.36 -3.71 -9.83
N TYR A 73 0.36 -3.01 -10.38
CA TYR A 73 -1.02 -3.50 -10.46
C TYR A 73 -1.74 -2.89 -11.67
N ARG A 74 -2.82 -3.52 -12.14
CA ARG A 74 -3.62 -2.94 -13.24
C ARG A 74 -4.32 -1.66 -12.77
N ARG A 75 -4.19 -0.58 -13.55
CA ARG A 75 -4.78 0.74 -13.29
C ARG A 75 -5.92 1.04 -14.25
N VAL A 76 -6.74 2.02 -13.92
CA VAL A 76 -7.64 2.64 -14.89
C VAL A 76 -6.84 3.09 -16.11
N GLY A 77 -7.32 2.72 -17.30
CA GLY A 77 -6.63 2.91 -18.58
C GLY A 77 -5.86 1.66 -19.06
N ASP A 78 -5.53 0.74 -18.16
CA ASP A 78 -5.01 -0.58 -18.52
C ASP A 78 -6.17 -1.56 -18.79
N ALA A 79 -5.92 -2.59 -19.60
CA ALA A 79 -6.92 -3.62 -19.87
C ALA A 79 -7.34 -4.33 -18.57
N GLY A 80 -8.64 -4.21 -18.23
CA GLY A 80 -9.21 -4.81 -17.02
C GLY A 80 -8.81 -4.14 -15.71
N GLY A 81 -8.20 -2.95 -15.72
CA GLY A 81 -7.94 -2.18 -14.50
C GLY A 81 -9.16 -1.38 -14.01
N GLY A 82 -9.10 -0.89 -12.78
CA GLY A 82 -10.25 -0.39 -12.03
C GLY A 82 -10.94 -1.50 -11.25
N TRP A 83 -12.20 -1.28 -10.89
CA TRP A 83 -12.96 -2.19 -10.05
C TRP A 83 -13.31 -3.50 -10.77
N PRO A 84 -13.17 -4.67 -10.10
CA PRO A 84 -12.51 -4.88 -8.80
C PRO A 84 -11.01 -5.19 -8.93
N SER A 85 -10.52 -5.35 -10.17
CA SER A 85 -9.19 -5.87 -10.49
C SER A 85 -8.02 -5.13 -9.85
N THR A 86 -8.04 -3.80 -9.75
CA THR A 86 -6.96 -3.03 -9.11
C THR A 86 -6.75 -3.45 -7.66
N LEU A 87 -7.85 -3.62 -6.91
CA LEU A 87 -7.81 -4.03 -5.51
C LEU A 87 -7.44 -5.51 -5.39
N LEU A 88 -7.97 -6.35 -6.28
CA LEU A 88 -7.63 -7.78 -6.34
C LEU A 88 -6.16 -8.02 -6.68
N ASP A 89 -5.58 -7.22 -7.56
CA ASP A 89 -4.16 -7.33 -7.92
C ASP A 89 -3.27 -7.01 -6.70
N VAL A 90 -3.56 -5.95 -5.96
CA VAL A 90 -2.86 -5.59 -4.71
C VAL A 90 -3.03 -6.68 -3.64
N ALA A 91 -4.24 -7.22 -3.49
CA ALA A 91 -4.51 -8.33 -2.58
C ALA A 91 -3.69 -9.58 -2.94
N ARG A 92 -3.70 -9.99 -4.21
CA ARG A 92 -2.90 -11.13 -4.70
C ARG A 92 -1.41 -10.91 -4.51
N ALA A 93 -0.91 -9.71 -4.81
CA ALA A 93 0.49 -9.37 -4.64
C ALA A 93 0.95 -9.52 -3.19
N ALA A 94 0.11 -9.11 -2.23
CA ALA A 94 0.38 -9.31 -0.81
C ALA A 94 0.40 -10.80 -0.44
N ASP A 95 -0.65 -11.55 -0.81
CA ASP A 95 -0.78 -12.97 -0.47
C ASP A 95 0.31 -13.85 -1.12
N TYR A 96 0.82 -13.44 -2.28
CA TYR A 96 1.92 -14.09 -2.99
C TYR A 96 3.21 -14.19 -2.16
N LEU A 97 3.43 -13.28 -1.20
CA LEU A 97 4.57 -13.34 -0.29
C LEU A 97 4.67 -14.68 0.46
N ARG A 98 3.55 -15.33 0.77
CA ARG A 98 3.59 -16.65 1.42
C ARG A 98 4.30 -17.71 0.57
N SER A 99 4.12 -17.65 -0.74
CA SER A 99 4.72 -18.62 -1.67
C SER A 99 6.20 -18.35 -1.93
N THR A 100 6.66 -17.12 -1.72
CA THR A 100 8.03 -16.69 -1.99
C THR A 100 8.89 -16.60 -0.74
N ALA A 101 8.28 -16.57 0.45
CA ALA A 101 8.96 -16.35 1.72
C ALA A 101 10.14 -17.28 1.97
N HIS A 102 9.96 -18.59 1.79
CA HIS A 102 11.04 -19.56 1.99
C HIS A 102 12.20 -19.34 1.01
N SER A 103 11.89 -19.14 -0.28
CA SER A 103 12.89 -18.96 -1.34
C SER A 103 13.76 -17.72 -1.18
N TYR A 104 13.26 -16.70 -0.48
CA TYR A 104 13.94 -15.41 -0.32
C TYR A 104 14.18 -15.01 1.14
N SER A 105 14.00 -15.95 2.08
CA SER A 105 14.15 -15.72 3.52
C SER A 105 13.35 -14.51 4.01
N LEU A 106 12.07 -14.43 3.66
CA LEU A 106 11.17 -13.37 4.12
C LEU A 106 10.44 -13.79 5.40
N ASP A 107 10.31 -12.87 6.33
CA ASP A 107 9.52 -13.03 7.55
C ASP A 107 8.08 -12.56 7.32
N VAL A 108 7.20 -13.52 6.99
CA VAL A 108 5.77 -13.24 6.78
C VAL A 108 4.97 -12.96 8.06
N GLN A 109 5.62 -13.01 9.23
CA GLN A 109 5.02 -12.55 10.48
C GLN A 109 5.29 -11.06 10.74
N ARG A 110 6.19 -10.43 9.98
CA ARG A 110 6.55 -9.02 10.11
C ARG A 110 6.42 -8.30 8.78
N VAL A 111 5.17 -8.18 8.33
CA VAL A 111 4.80 -7.54 7.06
C VAL A 111 4.05 -6.23 7.31
N VAL A 112 4.52 -5.15 6.73
CA VAL A 112 3.89 -3.83 6.75
C VAL A 112 3.55 -3.40 5.34
N SER A 113 2.41 -2.75 5.14
CA SER A 113 2.12 -2.06 3.87
C SER A 113 2.54 -0.60 3.95
N VAL A 114 3.16 -0.09 2.89
CA VAL A 114 3.51 1.33 2.75
C VAL A 114 3.07 1.78 1.36
N GLY A 115 2.39 2.90 1.27
CA GLY A 115 2.03 3.45 -0.03
C GLY A 115 1.86 4.95 -0.04
N HIS A 116 2.02 5.52 -1.24
CA HIS A 116 1.92 6.95 -1.49
C HIS A 116 0.64 7.31 -2.23
N SER A 117 -0.10 8.33 -1.80
CA SER A 117 -1.28 8.85 -2.51
C SER A 117 -2.35 7.76 -2.71
N ALA A 118 -2.71 7.46 -3.96
CA ALA A 118 -3.54 6.31 -4.33
C ALA A 118 -3.00 4.95 -3.82
N GLY A 119 -1.69 4.81 -3.68
CA GLY A 119 -1.03 3.67 -3.03
C GLY A 119 -1.17 3.69 -1.51
N GLY A 120 -1.22 4.88 -0.90
CA GLY A 120 -1.50 5.05 0.54
C GLY A 120 -2.93 4.66 0.89
N HIS A 121 -3.87 4.89 -0.03
CA HIS A 121 -5.21 4.31 0.01
C HIS A 121 -5.14 2.77 -0.03
N LEU A 122 -4.46 2.21 -1.02
CA LEU A 122 -4.39 0.76 -1.21
C LEU A 122 -3.66 0.06 -0.05
N ALA A 123 -2.69 0.71 0.58
CA ALA A 123 -1.98 0.20 1.75
C ALA A 123 -2.92 0.08 2.98
N LEU A 124 -3.74 1.10 3.23
CA LEU A 124 -4.77 1.07 4.28
C LEU A 124 -5.86 0.04 3.96
N TRP A 125 -6.33 0.01 2.71
CA TRP A 125 -7.32 -0.98 2.28
C TRP A 125 -6.79 -2.41 2.43
N LEU A 126 -5.53 -2.65 2.06
CA LEU A 126 -4.88 -3.96 2.23
C LEU A 126 -4.86 -4.40 3.70
N ALA A 127 -4.57 -3.47 4.63
CA ALA A 127 -4.64 -3.71 6.07
C ALA A 127 -6.08 -3.94 6.57
N ALA A 128 -7.06 -3.31 5.92
CA ALA A 128 -8.48 -3.44 6.22
C ALA A 128 -9.11 -4.74 5.69
N ARG A 129 -8.41 -5.52 4.84
CA ARG A 129 -8.97 -6.73 4.20
C ARG A 129 -9.67 -7.73 5.13
N PRO A 130 -9.21 -7.98 6.38
CA PRO A 130 -9.93 -8.86 7.31
C PRO A 130 -11.35 -8.38 7.68
N ARG A 131 -11.69 -7.11 7.38
CA ARG A 131 -13.02 -6.51 7.59
C ARG A 131 -13.95 -6.70 6.39
N ILE A 132 -13.43 -7.14 5.25
CA ILE A 132 -14.22 -7.39 4.05
C ILE A 132 -15.07 -8.66 4.27
N PRO A 133 -16.40 -8.62 4.05
CA PRO A 133 -17.27 -9.78 4.19
C PRO A 133 -16.80 -10.95 3.32
N GLU A 134 -16.87 -12.18 3.85
CA GLU A 134 -16.38 -13.36 3.13
C GLU A 134 -17.07 -13.56 1.77
N ASP A 135 -18.34 -13.18 1.63
CA ASP A 135 -19.11 -13.29 0.38
C ASP A 135 -18.78 -12.18 -0.64
N SER A 136 -18.00 -11.17 -0.26
CA SER A 136 -17.56 -10.10 -1.17
C SER A 136 -16.66 -10.62 -2.29
N ILE A 137 -16.79 -10.03 -3.48
CA ILE A 137 -15.89 -10.28 -4.60
C ILE A 137 -14.43 -9.90 -4.29
N LEU A 138 -14.22 -9.03 -3.29
CA LEU A 138 -12.90 -8.61 -2.83
C LEU A 138 -12.29 -9.54 -1.76
N ALA A 139 -13.05 -10.50 -1.23
CA ALA A 139 -12.55 -11.46 -0.25
C ALA A 139 -11.63 -12.53 -0.87
N VAL A 140 -11.64 -12.66 -2.21
CA VAL A 140 -10.83 -13.66 -2.91
C VAL A 140 -9.35 -13.32 -2.83
N SER A 141 -8.57 -14.21 -2.23
CA SER A 141 -7.10 -14.25 -2.36
C SER A 141 -6.65 -15.51 -3.08
N SER A 142 -6.41 -15.44 -4.38
CA SER A 142 -5.77 -16.55 -5.07
C SER A 142 -4.31 -16.62 -4.63
N HIS A 143 -3.92 -17.68 -3.91
CA HIS A 143 -2.52 -18.08 -3.92
C HIS A 143 -2.18 -18.57 -5.33
N ALA A 144 -1.03 -18.12 -5.84
CA ALA A 144 -0.37 -18.59 -7.06
C ALA A 144 -1.17 -19.60 -7.91
N GLY A 145 -2.02 -19.09 -8.81
CA GLY A 145 -2.54 -19.88 -9.93
C GLY A 145 -3.72 -20.83 -9.67
N LYS A 146 -4.35 -20.80 -8.49
CA LYS A 146 -5.65 -21.47 -8.29
C LYS A 146 -6.73 -20.42 -7.96
N GLU A 147 -7.48 -20.01 -8.98
CA GLU A 147 -8.52 -18.99 -8.87
C GLU A 147 -9.64 -19.33 -7.87
N GLU A 148 -9.75 -20.60 -7.46
CA GLU A 148 -10.84 -21.13 -6.66
C GLU A 148 -10.54 -21.24 -5.15
N GLU A 149 -9.29 -21.07 -4.71
CA GLU A 149 -8.93 -21.21 -3.29
C GLU A 149 -9.08 -19.86 -2.54
N ARG A 150 -10.11 -19.75 -1.70
CA ARG A 150 -10.25 -18.65 -0.72
C ARG A 150 -9.25 -18.87 0.43
N ALA A 151 -8.08 -18.26 0.34
CA ALA A 151 -7.20 -18.18 1.49
C ALA A 151 -7.55 -16.98 2.39
N ARG A 152 -7.11 -17.01 3.65
CA ARG A 152 -7.19 -15.83 4.52
C ARG A 152 -6.21 -14.76 4.02
N PRO A 153 -6.53 -13.47 4.08
CA PRO A 153 -5.57 -12.40 3.77
C PRO A 153 -4.28 -12.55 4.58
N LEU A 154 -3.13 -12.19 3.98
CA LEU A 154 -1.84 -12.10 4.69
C LEU A 154 -1.98 -11.13 5.86
N PRO A 155 -1.74 -11.57 7.11
CA PRO A 155 -1.76 -10.66 8.26
C PRO A 155 -0.67 -9.60 8.10
N LEU A 156 -1.06 -8.33 8.29
CA LEU A 156 -0.13 -7.21 8.37
C LEU A 156 0.04 -6.81 9.83
N VAL A 157 1.25 -6.47 10.25
CA VAL A 157 1.54 -5.96 11.61
C VAL A 157 1.35 -4.46 11.73
N GLY A 158 1.14 -3.77 10.60
CA GLY A 158 0.81 -2.36 10.56
C GLY A 158 0.81 -1.80 9.14
N VAL A 159 0.52 -0.50 9.04
CA VAL A 159 0.45 0.23 7.77
C VAL A 159 1.01 1.63 7.91
N VAL A 160 1.74 2.10 6.89
CA VAL A 160 2.11 3.51 6.73
C VAL A 160 1.46 4.08 5.47
N SER A 161 0.60 5.08 5.63
CA SER A 161 -0.05 5.79 4.52
C SER A 161 0.60 7.15 4.34
N GLN A 162 1.30 7.34 3.22
CA GLN A 162 1.95 8.60 2.84
C GLN A 162 0.99 9.41 1.96
N ALA A 163 0.46 10.53 2.46
CA ALA A 163 -0.51 11.39 1.76
C ALA A 163 -1.68 10.60 1.13
N GLY A 164 -2.16 9.56 1.83
CA GLY A 164 -3.11 8.61 1.26
C GLY A 164 -4.52 9.16 1.09
N VAL A 165 -5.24 8.67 0.08
CA VAL A 165 -6.69 8.92 -0.07
C VAL A 165 -7.45 8.01 0.91
N THR A 166 -7.70 8.50 2.11
CA THR A 166 -8.23 7.70 3.24
C THR A 166 -9.74 7.44 3.17
N ASP A 167 -10.47 8.27 2.43
CA ASP A 167 -11.92 8.21 2.26
C ASP A 167 -12.29 8.47 0.79
N LEU A 168 -12.79 7.43 0.11
CA LEU A 168 -13.17 7.52 -1.31
C LEU A 168 -14.44 8.34 -1.54
N GLU A 169 -15.38 8.35 -0.59
CA GLU A 169 -16.59 9.18 -0.70
C GLU A 169 -16.20 10.65 -0.61
N MET A 170 -15.40 11.03 0.40
CA MET A 170 -14.90 12.39 0.51
C MET A 170 -14.04 12.80 -0.69
N ALA A 171 -13.15 11.92 -1.15
CA ALA A 171 -12.31 12.18 -2.31
C ALA A 171 -13.15 12.43 -3.58
N ARG A 172 -14.25 11.67 -3.75
CA ARG A 172 -15.21 11.91 -4.83
C ARG A 172 -15.91 13.25 -4.66
N ILE A 173 -16.37 13.60 -3.45
CA ILE A 173 -17.01 14.90 -3.16
C ILE A 173 -16.10 16.08 -3.50
N ARG A 174 -14.82 15.96 -3.17
CA ARG A 174 -13.80 16.96 -3.49
C ARG A 174 -13.29 16.88 -4.93
N ASN A 175 -13.80 15.94 -5.73
CA ASN A 175 -13.40 15.68 -7.10
C ASN A 175 -11.88 15.48 -7.26
N LEU A 176 -11.25 14.77 -6.31
CA LEU A 176 -9.81 14.54 -6.35
C LEU A 176 -9.42 13.77 -7.61
N GLY A 177 -8.33 14.23 -8.24
CA GLY A 177 -7.86 13.67 -9.49
C GLY A 177 -8.86 13.79 -10.63
N SER A 178 -9.84 14.71 -10.61
CA SER A 178 -10.81 14.90 -11.69
C SER A 178 -11.55 13.61 -12.05
N GLY A 179 -12.36 13.10 -11.13
CA GLY A 179 -13.19 11.90 -11.34
C GLY A 179 -12.49 10.55 -11.12
N ALA A 180 -11.24 10.53 -10.64
CA ALA A 180 -10.44 9.31 -10.50
C ALA A 180 -11.11 8.22 -9.67
N VAL A 181 -11.83 8.60 -8.60
CA VAL A 181 -12.54 7.64 -7.75
C VAL A 181 -13.69 6.96 -8.49
N ALA A 182 -14.47 7.72 -9.26
CA ALA A 182 -15.60 7.17 -10.00
C ALA A 182 -15.12 6.22 -11.11
N GLU A 183 -14.01 6.54 -11.77
CA GLU A 183 -13.38 5.66 -12.75
C GLU A 183 -12.80 4.39 -12.10
N LEU A 184 -12.13 4.52 -10.95
CA LEU A 184 -11.65 3.38 -10.18
C LEU A 184 -12.81 2.44 -9.84
N LEU A 185 -13.91 2.98 -9.31
CA LEU A 185 -15.02 2.17 -8.83
C LEU A 185 -16.03 1.79 -9.92
N GLY A 186 -15.89 2.34 -11.12
CA GLY A 186 -16.78 2.10 -12.26
C GLY A 186 -18.18 2.71 -12.09
N GLY A 187 -18.31 3.80 -11.34
CA GLY A 187 -19.58 4.49 -11.10
C GLY A 187 -19.52 5.60 -10.05
N SER A 188 -20.58 6.41 -9.98
CA SER A 188 -20.73 7.40 -8.90
C SER A 188 -21.10 6.73 -7.58
N LEU A 189 -21.02 7.47 -6.48
CA LEU A 189 -21.47 6.99 -5.17
C LEU A 189 -22.94 6.57 -5.17
N GLN A 190 -23.77 7.22 -5.97
CA GLN A 190 -25.18 6.90 -6.12
C GLN A 190 -25.39 5.59 -6.91
N ASP A 191 -24.54 5.32 -7.91
CA ASP A 191 -24.69 4.16 -8.79
C ASP A 191 -24.14 2.88 -8.18
N VAL A 192 -23.04 2.98 -7.41
CA VAL A 192 -22.31 1.82 -6.86
C VAL A 192 -21.91 2.00 -5.38
N PRO A 193 -22.84 2.36 -4.48
CA PRO A 193 -22.54 2.66 -3.08
C PRO A 193 -21.83 1.50 -2.36
N GLU A 194 -22.13 0.25 -2.73
CA GLU A 194 -21.51 -0.94 -2.17
C GLU A 194 -20.00 -1.02 -2.47
N ARG A 195 -19.56 -0.49 -3.61
CA ARG A 195 -18.14 -0.47 -3.99
C ARG A 195 -17.36 0.57 -3.19
N TYR A 196 -17.97 1.73 -2.94
CA TYR A 196 -17.39 2.75 -2.05
C TYR A 196 -17.25 2.20 -0.63
N ALA A 197 -18.29 1.54 -0.10
CA ALA A 197 -18.26 0.93 1.22
C ALA A 197 -17.19 -0.18 1.34
N ALA A 198 -16.97 -0.96 0.28
CA ALA A 198 -16.00 -2.06 0.28
C ALA A 198 -14.55 -1.64 -0.03
N ALA A 199 -14.34 -0.49 -0.69
CA ALA A 199 -13.02 0.01 -1.07
C ALA A 199 -12.49 1.12 -0.17
N SER A 200 -13.34 1.91 0.49
CA SER A 200 -12.92 3.07 1.27
C SER A 200 -12.36 2.64 2.65
N PRO A 201 -11.09 2.95 2.99
CA PRO A 201 -10.54 2.62 4.30
C PRO A 201 -11.35 3.20 5.46
N ALA A 202 -11.89 4.41 5.32
CA ALA A 202 -12.76 5.04 6.32
C ALA A 202 -14.03 4.24 6.61
N ALA A 203 -14.59 3.56 5.59
CA ALA A 203 -15.78 2.72 5.74
C ALA A 203 -15.49 1.34 6.37
N LEU A 204 -14.21 0.95 6.44
CA LEU A 204 -13.76 -0.34 6.96
C LEU A 204 -13.22 -0.27 8.39
N LEU A 205 -13.26 0.90 9.03
CA LEU A 205 -12.82 1.08 10.42
C LEU A 205 -13.68 0.27 11.41
N PRO A 206 -13.08 -0.22 12.53
CA PRO A 206 -11.65 -0.21 12.82
C PRO A 206 -10.88 -1.26 11.98
N LEU A 207 -9.62 -0.98 11.65
CA LEU A 207 -8.76 -1.90 10.90
C LEU A 207 -8.15 -2.98 11.81
N GLY A 208 -7.94 -2.68 13.09
CA GLY A 208 -7.41 -3.63 14.07
C GLY A 208 -5.89 -3.82 14.03
N VAL A 209 -5.16 -3.00 13.27
CA VAL A 209 -3.68 -2.97 13.24
C VAL A 209 -3.17 -1.55 13.49
N PRO A 210 -1.95 -1.36 14.01
CA PRO A 210 -1.34 -0.03 14.11
C PRO A 210 -1.22 0.68 12.76
N GLN A 211 -1.55 1.97 12.75
CA GLN A 211 -1.57 2.80 11.54
C GLN A 211 -0.71 4.05 11.74
N VAL A 212 0.09 4.39 10.75
CA VAL A 212 0.83 5.65 10.70
C VAL A 212 0.44 6.41 9.44
N LEU A 213 -0.14 7.58 9.60
CA LEU A 213 -0.44 8.50 8.51
C LEU A 213 0.65 9.58 8.50
N ILE A 214 1.25 9.84 7.35
CA ILE A 214 2.27 10.88 7.19
C ILE A 214 1.86 11.78 6.04
N HIS A 215 1.65 13.08 6.33
CA HIS A 215 0.99 13.97 5.37
C HIS A 215 1.49 15.41 5.50
N GLY A 216 1.81 16.00 4.35
CA GLY A 216 2.15 17.43 4.21
C GLY A 216 0.94 18.36 4.35
N THR A 217 1.12 19.52 4.95
CA THR A 217 0.05 20.53 5.09
C THR A 217 -0.23 21.31 3.82
N GLU A 218 0.75 21.38 2.91
CA GLU A 218 0.66 22.09 1.63
C GLU A 218 0.46 21.11 0.47
N ASP A 219 -0.09 19.94 0.75
CA ASP A 219 -0.45 18.94 -0.26
C ASP A 219 -1.58 19.46 -1.16
N ASP A 220 -1.25 19.68 -2.43
CA ASP A 220 -2.15 20.21 -3.46
C ASP A 220 -2.93 19.12 -4.21
N ARG A 221 -2.68 17.83 -3.92
CA ARG A 221 -3.30 16.68 -4.59
C ARG A 221 -4.32 15.98 -3.70
N VAL A 222 -3.94 15.72 -2.46
CA VAL A 222 -4.78 15.08 -1.45
C VAL A 222 -4.78 16.01 -0.24
N PRO A 223 -5.90 16.68 0.07
CA PRO A 223 -5.92 17.62 1.19
C PRO A 223 -5.59 16.95 2.52
N TYR A 224 -4.69 17.55 3.31
CA TYR A 224 -4.28 17.09 4.64
C TYR A 224 -5.45 16.67 5.56
N ILE A 225 -6.56 17.43 5.49
CA ILE A 225 -7.79 17.20 6.26
C ILE A 225 -8.32 15.76 6.11
N MET A 226 -8.08 15.09 4.99
CA MET A 226 -8.48 13.69 4.80
C MET A 226 -7.78 12.74 5.78
N SER A 227 -6.48 12.95 6.05
CA SER A 227 -5.75 12.16 7.05
C SER A 227 -6.09 12.59 8.47
N GLU A 228 -6.40 13.87 8.70
CA GLU A 228 -6.85 14.35 10.01
C GLU A 228 -8.20 13.74 10.41
N GLU A 229 -9.21 13.85 9.55
CA GLU A 229 -10.55 13.31 9.81
C GLU A 229 -10.53 11.78 9.92
N TYR A 230 -9.77 11.09 9.04
CA TYR A 230 -9.59 9.64 9.15
C TYR A 230 -8.92 9.22 10.46
N ALA A 231 -7.85 9.91 10.89
CA ALA A 231 -7.18 9.59 12.14
C ALA A 231 -8.09 9.79 13.36
N GLN A 232 -8.94 10.81 13.33
CA GLN A 232 -9.94 11.04 14.39
C GLN A 232 -10.98 9.92 14.40
N ALA A 233 -11.54 9.56 13.23
CA ALA A 233 -12.52 8.49 13.11
C ALA A 233 -11.95 7.12 13.53
N ALA A 234 -10.72 6.80 13.11
CA ALA A 234 -10.06 5.55 13.45
C ALA A 234 -9.79 5.43 14.95
N ARG A 235 -9.29 6.49 15.59
CA ARG A 235 -9.12 6.52 17.06
C ARG A 235 -10.46 6.38 17.79
N ALA A 236 -11.51 7.03 17.31
CA ALA A 236 -12.85 6.90 17.87
C ALA A 236 -13.41 5.47 17.73
N ALA A 237 -13.05 4.76 16.66
CA ALA A 237 -13.37 3.36 16.45
C ALA A 237 -12.49 2.38 17.26
N GLY A 238 -11.45 2.88 17.95
CA GLY A 238 -10.56 2.08 18.81
C GLY A 238 -9.24 1.66 18.17
N ASP A 239 -8.90 2.15 16.97
CA ASP A 239 -7.62 1.85 16.34
C ASP A 239 -6.45 2.62 16.97
N GLN A 240 -5.26 2.01 16.91
CA GLN A 240 -3.99 2.66 17.23
C GLN A 240 -3.50 3.46 16.02
N VAL A 241 -3.71 4.78 16.02
CA VAL A 241 -3.34 5.64 14.88
C VAL A 241 -2.43 6.80 15.29
N THR A 242 -1.28 6.88 14.62
CA THR A 242 -0.35 8.02 14.68
C THR A 242 -0.51 8.87 13.42
N LEU A 243 -0.70 10.18 13.58
CA LEU A 243 -0.69 11.14 12.47
C LEU A 243 0.54 12.02 12.59
N ILE A 244 1.46 11.89 11.64
CA ILE A 244 2.66 12.70 11.51
C ILE A 244 2.35 13.82 10.51
N LYS A 245 2.09 15.01 11.06
CA LYS A 245 1.92 16.25 10.30
C LYS A 245 3.29 16.77 9.85
N LEU A 246 3.44 17.04 8.55
CA LEU A 246 4.63 17.66 7.97
C LEU A 246 4.31 19.11 7.58
N GLU A 247 4.71 20.06 8.41
CA GLU A 247 4.43 21.48 8.17
C GLU A 247 5.16 21.98 6.91
N GLY A 248 4.44 22.66 6.01
CA GLY A 248 4.98 23.21 4.76
C GLY A 248 5.36 22.19 3.68
N ALA A 249 5.12 20.89 3.93
CA ALA A 249 5.47 19.83 2.97
C ALA A 249 4.42 19.68 1.87
N ASP A 250 4.91 19.44 0.64
CA ASP A 250 4.09 19.10 -0.52
C ASP A 250 3.75 17.60 -0.60
N HIS A 251 3.03 17.22 -1.67
CA HIS A 251 2.58 15.85 -1.91
C HIS A 251 3.72 14.84 -2.17
N PHE A 252 4.86 15.29 -2.72
CA PHE A 252 5.88 14.41 -3.29
C PHE A 252 7.13 14.26 -2.42
N VAL A 253 7.35 15.15 -1.43
CA VAL A 253 8.50 15.05 -0.52
C VAL A 253 8.60 13.69 0.18
N LEU A 254 7.46 13.02 0.39
CA LEU A 254 7.33 11.70 1.01
C LEU A 254 8.00 10.56 0.23
N ILE A 255 8.16 10.72 -1.10
CA ILE A 255 8.80 9.74 -1.98
C ILE A 255 10.22 10.17 -2.41
N ASN A 256 10.78 11.18 -1.74
CA ASN A 256 12.19 11.54 -1.88
C ASN A 256 12.99 10.89 -0.75
N VAL A 257 13.84 9.92 -1.09
CA VAL A 257 14.64 9.18 -0.09
C VAL A 257 15.62 10.04 0.72
N TYR A 258 15.92 11.25 0.25
CA TYR A 258 16.79 12.20 0.96
C TYR A 258 16.03 13.15 1.87
N SER A 259 14.70 13.04 1.98
CA SER A 259 13.89 13.94 2.79
C SER A 259 13.69 13.47 4.23
N ASP A 260 13.48 14.42 5.13
CA ASP A 260 13.04 14.13 6.51
C ASP A 260 11.69 13.40 6.55
N ALA A 261 10.84 13.61 5.53
CA ALA A 261 9.55 12.95 5.41
C ALA A 261 9.73 11.43 5.21
N TRP A 262 10.63 11.02 4.31
CA TRP A 262 10.98 9.62 4.10
C TRP A 262 11.66 9.02 5.33
N ALA A 263 12.57 9.75 5.98
CA ALA A 263 13.21 9.29 7.22
C ALA A 263 12.17 8.95 8.32
N LYS A 264 11.10 9.74 8.44
CA LYS A 264 9.98 9.45 9.35
C LYS A 264 9.18 8.21 8.93
N THR A 265 9.00 7.97 7.63
CA THR A 265 8.39 6.73 7.11
C THR A 265 9.22 5.52 7.49
N VAL A 266 10.53 5.55 7.24
CA VAL A 266 11.46 4.48 7.61
C VAL A 266 11.42 4.20 9.12
N GLN A 267 11.49 5.24 9.95
CA GLN A 267 11.40 5.09 11.41
C GLN A 267 10.10 4.40 11.84
N SER A 268 8.98 4.80 11.23
CA SER A 268 7.67 4.21 11.50
C SER A 268 7.62 2.74 11.08
N VAL A 269 8.16 2.40 9.90
CA VAL A 269 8.28 1.01 9.44
C VAL A 269 9.08 0.19 10.45
N ARG A 270 10.27 0.66 10.85
CA ARG A 270 11.16 -0.03 11.81
C ARG A 270 10.45 -0.33 13.12
N GLN A 271 9.70 0.64 13.65
CA GLN A 271 8.89 0.46 14.86
C GLN A 271 7.81 -0.63 14.68
N LEU A 272 7.07 -0.59 13.57
CA LEU A 272 6.02 -1.56 13.27
C LEU A 272 6.55 -2.99 13.07
N VAL A 273 7.76 -3.15 12.51
CA VAL A 273 8.40 -4.47 12.32
C VAL A 273 9.37 -4.84 13.46
N HIS A 274 9.35 -4.09 14.56
CA HIS A 274 10.19 -4.31 15.75
C HIS A 274 11.70 -4.41 15.43
N LEU A 275 12.21 -3.53 14.57
CA LEU A 275 13.63 -3.32 14.35
C LEU A 275 14.08 -2.07 15.12
N GLU A 276 14.99 -2.25 16.08
CA GLU A 276 15.67 -1.15 16.80
C GLU A 276 16.73 -0.48 15.92
#